data_AF-A0A2S9Y7M1-F1
#
_entry.id   AF-A0A2S9Y7M1-F1
#
_cell.length_a   1.000
_cell.length_b   1.000
_cell.length_c   1.000
_cell.angle_alpha   90.00
_cell.angle_beta   90.00
_cell.angle_gamma   90.00
#
_symmetry.space_group_name_H-M   'P 1'
#
loop_
_entity.id
_entity.type
_entity.pdbx_description
1 polymer ?
#
loop_
_entity_poly.entity_id
_entity_poly.type
_entity_poly.pdbx_seq_one_letter_code
_entity_poly.pdbx_strand_id
1 'polypeptide(L)'
;MGLLDTILSALGLRKQAPDISNAAPPAAAAAVADDDDDDDDDDDDDDEGRDYALEAKDDRASFDFDNDIDRYFGAQFLIEQKWDDEDERAELFGEYGIRNSQHWYQVKATFERWSQSPAARAKYPTAGDLVQAQMNATQSVAMASMNIGNQQEALAEDLAPVEGVTLEQWAKVQAKIAGGGEAEPLIAELGVDRAKWDRVSAEWNARMSRDTSLTITMEYSKHFQSAGAGQFAGAAASAAAGEATSEADAPITLERYCEIEMAQAAGSEQGKDAAAILQSFGMSPMEWGQVGGWWSMYISQNAMRNDAELHKRYTALRDQFEAKYKAASADDDISF
;
A
#
# COMPACT_ATOMS: atom_id res chain seq x y z
N MET A 1 -22.09 -10.51 3.79
CA MET A 1 -22.17 -9.12 3.31
C MET A 1 -20.93 -8.85 2.49
N GLY A 2 -21.09 -8.51 1.20
CA GLY A 2 -19.95 -8.35 0.28
C GLY A 2 -19.22 -7.03 0.49
N LEU A 3 -17.94 -6.98 0.11
CA LEU A 3 -17.07 -5.80 0.22
C LEU A 3 -17.67 -4.54 -0.46
N LEU A 4 -18.46 -4.73 -1.53
CA LEU A 4 -19.27 -3.70 -2.19
C LEU A 4 -20.28 -3.03 -1.23
N ASP A 5 -20.89 -3.79 -0.31
CA ASP A 5 -21.81 -3.25 0.70
C ASP A 5 -21.06 -2.43 1.76
N THR A 6 -19.80 -2.76 2.04
CA THR A 6 -18.91 -1.99 2.93
C THR A 6 -18.47 -0.67 2.30
N ILE A 7 -18.11 -0.69 1.01
CA ILE A 7 -17.70 0.50 0.26
C ILE A 7 -18.89 1.46 0.05
N LEU A 8 -20.07 0.95 -0.31
CA LEU A 8 -21.28 1.76 -0.47
C LEU A 8 -21.79 2.34 0.86
N SER A 9 -21.56 1.65 1.98
CA SER A 9 -21.86 2.16 3.32
C SER A 9 -20.86 3.23 3.77
N ALA A 10 -19.58 3.10 3.44
CA ALA A 10 -18.55 4.10 3.70
C ALA A 10 -18.78 5.41 2.90
N LEU A 11 -19.43 5.32 1.73
CA LEU A 11 -19.78 6.46 0.87
C LEU A 11 -21.15 7.09 1.17
N GLY A 12 -21.85 6.67 2.23
CA GLY A 12 -23.10 7.30 2.68
C GLY A 12 -24.32 7.08 1.77
N LEU A 13 -24.28 6.10 0.86
CA LEU A 13 -25.30 5.91 -0.18
C LEU A 13 -26.46 4.97 0.22
N ARG A 14 -26.52 4.51 1.49
CA ARG A 14 -27.60 3.63 1.99
C ARG A 14 -28.47 4.29 3.05
N LYS A 15 -29.79 4.18 2.88
CA LYS A 15 -30.80 4.51 3.90
C LYS A 15 -30.90 3.34 4.89
N GLN A 16 -30.68 3.63 6.18
CA GLN A 16 -30.55 2.66 7.28
C GLN A 16 -31.88 1.94 7.60
N ALA A 17 -31.79 0.64 7.92
CA ALA A 17 -32.78 -0.14 8.65
C ALA A 17 -32.06 -1.04 9.68
N PRO A 18 -32.72 -1.46 10.77
CA PRO A 18 -32.08 -1.58 12.09
C PRO A 18 -31.42 -2.92 12.41
N ASP A 19 -30.53 -2.79 13.38
CA ASP A 19 -29.52 -3.68 13.94
C ASP A 19 -30.06 -4.86 14.79
N ILE A 20 -29.37 -6.00 14.76
CA ILE A 20 -29.55 -7.11 15.72
C ILE A 20 -28.18 -7.73 16.07
N SER A 21 -27.54 -7.11 17.07
CA SER A 21 -26.84 -7.66 18.25
C SER A 21 -25.95 -8.94 18.20
N ASN A 22 -24.76 -8.74 18.81
CA ASN A 22 -24.05 -9.57 19.81
C ASN A 22 -23.62 -11.02 19.51
N ALA A 23 -22.31 -11.29 19.59
CA ALA A 23 -21.65 -11.75 20.83
C ALA A 23 -20.16 -12.10 20.61
N ALA A 24 -19.32 -11.78 21.60
CA ALA A 24 -17.88 -12.04 21.67
C ALA A 24 -17.55 -13.45 22.22
N PRO A 25 -16.30 -13.95 22.09
CA PRO A 25 -15.90 -15.35 22.30
C PRO A 25 -15.31 -15.61 23.70
N PRO A 26 -15.08 -16.88 24.10
CA PRO A 26 -14.23 -17.20 25.24
C PRO A 26 -12.87 -17.80 24.84
N ALA A 27 -11.95 -17.70 25.80
CA ALA A 27 -10.50 -17.89 25.72
C ALA A 27 -9.99 -19.31 26.07
N ALA A 28 -8.69 -19.46 25.83
CA ALA A 28 -7.75 -20.57 26.04
C ALA A 28 -7.85 -21.41 27.33
N ALA A 29 -7.38 -22.67 27.25
CA ALA A 29 -6.45 -23.27 28.22
C ALA A 29 -5.87 -24.64 27.79
N ALA A 30 -4.56 -24.77 28.03
CA ALA A 30 -3.82 -25.90 28.61
C ALA A 30 -3.33 -27.09 27.77
N ALA A 31 -2.04 -27.33 27.98
CA ALA A 31 -1.15 -28.38 27.51
C ALA A 31 -1.45 -29.78 28.08
N VAL A 32 -1.02 -30.81 27.34
CA VAL A 32 -0.64 -32.13 27.87
C VAL A 32 0.58 -32.61 27.07
N ALA A 33 1.55 -33.18 27.78
CA ALA A 33 2.81 -33.75 27.30
C ALA A 33 2.73 -35.29 27.16
N ASP A 34 3.83 -35.87 26.69
CA ASP A 34 4.16 -37.30 26.51
C ASP A 34 3.55 -37.94 25.23
N ASP A 35 4.27 -38.70 24.41
CA ASP A 35 5.37 -39.63 24.69
C ASP A 35 6.34 -39.73 23.50
N ASP A 36 7.57 -40.13 23.84
CA ASP A 36 8.64 -40.60 22.96
C ASP A 36 8.18 -41.77 22.07
N ASP A 37 8.50 -41.71 20.77
CA ASP A 37 8.83 -42.90 19.99
C ASP A 37 9.91 -42.50 18.97
N ASP A 38 11.10 -43.04 19.22
CA ASP A 38 12.21 -43.15 18.28
C ASP A 38 11.72 -43.87 17.03
N ASP A 39 11.67 -43.17 15.89
CA ASP A 39 11.83 -43.80 14.59
C ASP A 39 12.92 -43.04 13.84
N ASP A 40 14.02 -43.76 13.63
CA ASP A 40 15.12 -43.46 12.74
C ASP A 40 14.57 -43.08 11.35
N ASP A 41 14.40 -41.78 11.10
CA ASP A 41 14.38 -41.26 9.74
C ASP A 41 15.80 -40.79 9.42
N ASP A 42 16.43 -41.54 8.52
CA ASP A 42 17.67 -41.22 7.85
C ASP A 42 17.60 -39.77 7.33
N ASP A 43 18.17 -38.84 8.11
CA ASP A 43 18.62 -37.53 7.64
C ASP A 43 19.75 -37.78 6.63
N ASP A 44 19.38 -38.20 5.42
CA ASP A 44 20.08 -37.87 4.18
C ASP A 44 19.95 -36.35 3.99
N ASP A 45 20.58 -35.63 4.92
CA ASP A 45 20.75 -34.19 4.92
C ASP A 45 21.79 -33.92 3.81
N ASP A 46 21.31 -33.90 2.57
CA ASP A 46 21.99 -33.41 1.39
C ASP A 46 22.25 -31.88 1.48
N ASP A 47 22.36 -31.32 2.70
CA ASP A 47 22.86 -29.98 2.96
C ASP A 47 24.33 -29.98 2.54
N GLU A 48 24.56 -29.67 1.26
CA GLU A 48 25.86 -29.32 0.70
C GLU A 48 26.49 -28.26 1.61
N GLY A 49 27.30 -28.72 2.58
CA GLY A 49 27.75 -27.88 3.68
C GLY A 49 28.38 -26.58 3.19
N ARG A 50 28.05 -25.48 3.87
CA ARG A 50 28.40 -24.12 3.45
C ARG A 50 29.91 -23.94 3.18
N ASP A 51 30.25 -23.58 1.95
CA ASP A 51 31.61 -23.21 1.53
C ASP A 51 31.88 -21.72 1.78
N TYR A 52 32.35 -21.41 2.99
CA TYR A 52 32.76 -20.05 3.37
C TYR A 52 33.90 -19.47 2.53
N ALA A 53 34.74 -20.32 1.91
CA ALA A 53 35.82 -19.84 1.05
C ALA A 53 35.29 -19.34 -0.30
N LEU A 54 34.19 -19.93 -0.78
CA LEU A 54 33.46 -19.42 -1.93
C LEU A 54 32.66 -18.16 -1.59
N GLU A 55 32.00 -18.10 -0.42
CA GLU A 55 31.26 -16.92 0.04
C GLU A 55 32.13 -15.66 0.18
N ALA A 56 33.43 -15.84 0.44
CA ALA A 56 34.41 -14.75 0.51
C ALA A 56 34.71 -14.10 -0.87
N LYS A 57 34.31 -14.73 -1.98
CA LYS A 57 34.46 -14.18 -3.34
C LYS A 57 33.18 -13.49 -3.77
N ASP A 58 33.30 -12.27 -4.26
CA ASP A 58 32.14 -11.52 -4.76
C ASP A 58 31.57 -12.16 -6.03
N ASP A 59 30.28 -12.52 -5.98
CA ASP A 59 29.46 -12.88 -7.13
C ASP A 59 28.07 -12.29 -6.90
N ARG A 60 27.57 -11.52 -7.87
CA ARG A 60 26.28 -10.83 -7.78
C ARG A 60 25.17 -11.57 -8.54
N ALA A 61 25.46 -12.71 -9.17
CA ALA A 61 24.55 -13.35 -10.11
C ALA A 61 24.03 -12.33 -11.16
N SER A 62 22.72 -12.17 -11.31
CA SER A 62 22.10 -11.16 -12.19
C SER A 62 21.84 -9.80 -11.54
N PHE A 63 22.20 -9.61 -10.26
CA PHE A 63 21.81 -8.42 -9.49
C PHE A 63 22.75 -7.22 -9.72
N ASP A 64 22.14 -6.04 -9.83
CA ASP A 64 22.83 -4.75 -9.79
C ASP A 64 22.51 -4.03 -8.48
N PHE A 65 23.30 -4.28 -7.43
CA PHE A 65 23.06 -3.65 -6.12
C PHE A 65 23.14 -2.11 -6.15
N ASP A 66 23.90 -1.55 -7.10
CA ASP A 66 24.14 -0.12 -7.16
C ASP A 66 22.90 0.62 -7.72
N ASN A 67 22.24 0.03 -8.72
CA ASN A 67 21.12 0.66 -9.42
C ASN A 67 19.74 0.04 -9.15
N ASP A 68 19.67 -1.27 -8.88
CA ASP A 68 18.43 -2.06 -8.78
C ASP A 68 18.47 -3.02 -7.58
N ILE A 69 18.56 -2.45 -6.38
CA ILE A 69 18.56 -3.21 -5.13
C ILE A 69 17.19 -3.87 -4.87
N ASP A 70 16.11 -3.27 -5.40
CA ASP A 70 14.74 -3.73 -5.19
C ASP A 70 14.55 -5.11 -5.82
N ARG A 71 15.17 -5.37 -6.98
CA ARG A 71 15.23 -6.71 -7.59
C ARG A 71 15.88 -7.74 -6.68
N TYR A 72 16.97 -7.38 -5.99
CA TYR A 72 17.62 -8.28 -5.03
C TYR A 72 16.73 -8.55 -3.80
N PHE A 73 16.13 -7.52 -3.20
CA PHE A 73 15.25 -7.69 -2.05
C PHE A 73 13.99 -8.49 -2.38
N GLY A 74 13.41 -8.26 -3.56
CA GLY A 74 12.30 -9.04 -4.08
C GLY A 74 12.65 -10.51 -4.28
N ALA A 75 13.79 -10.79 -4.93
CA ALA A 75 14.29 -12.14 -5.10
C ALA A 75 14.57 -12.84 -3.77
N GLN A 76 15.22 -12.15 -2.82
CA GLN A 76 15.48 -12.69 -1.50
C GLN A 76 14.18 -13.10 -0.80
N PHE A 77 13.17 -12.24 -0.82
CA PHE A 77 11.87 -12.52 -0.20
C PHE A 77 11.18 -13.74 -0.82
N LEU A 78 11.14 -13.82 -2.15
CA LEU A 78 10.51 -14.96 -2.86
C LEU A 78 11.26 -16.27 -2.60
N ILE A 79 12.58 -16.25 -2.70
CA ILE A 79 13.43 -17.43 -2.45
C ILE A 79 13.28 -17.90 -1.00
N GLU A 80 13.26 -16.99 -0.02
CA GLU A 80 13.08 -17.35 1.38
C GLU A 80 11.67 -17.86 1.67
N GLN A 81 10.64 -17.34 0.99
CA GLN A 81 9.27 -17.85 1.13
C GLN A 81 9.10 -19.26 0.54
N LYS A 82 9.84 -19.57 -0.52
CA LYS A 82 9.78 -20.84 -1.24
C LYS A 82 10.97 -21.74 -0.95
N TRP A 83 11.62 -21.53 0.19
CA TRP A 83 12.87 -22.22 0.51
C TRP A 83 12.70 -23.73 0.57
N ASP A 84 11.60 -24.21 1.16
CA ASP A 84 11.33 -25.64 1.34
C ASP A 84 10.74 -26.30 0.09
N ASP A 85 10.37 -25.53 -0.93
CA ASP A 85 9.88 -26.02 -2.22
C ASP A 85 11.02 -26.02 -3.24
N GLU A 86 11.63 -27.19 -3.44
CA GLU A 86 12.85 -27.29 -4.26
C GLU A 86 12.63 -26.91 -5.72
N ASP A 87 11.47 -27.26 -6.28
CA ASP A 87 11.12 -26.99 -7.68
C ASP A 87 10.92 -25.48 -7.86
N GLU A 88 10.10 -24.84 -7.01
CA GLU A 88 9.89 -23.39 -7.09
C GLU A 88 11.17 -22.60 -6.77
N ARG A 89 11.99 -23.07 -5.82
CA ARG A 89 13.30 -22.48 -5.51
C ARG A 89 14.25 -22.59 -6.71
N ALA A 90 14.29 -23.72 -7.40
CA ALA A 90 15.12 -23.93 -8.59
C ALA A 90 14.68 -23.03 -9.75
N GLU A 91 13.37 -22.82 -9.94
CA GLU A 91 12.83 -21.87 -10.91
C GLU A 91 13.29 -20.44 -10.62
N LEU A 92 13.14 -19.99 -9.37
CA LEU A 92 13.61 -18.67 -8.93
C LEU A 92 15.13 -18.54 -9.09
N PHE A 93 15.90 -19.59 -8.79
CA PHE A 93 17.35 -19.57 -9.01
C PHE A 93 17.68 -19.35 -10.49
N GLY A 94 16.99 -20.06 -11.38
CA GLY A 94 17.11 -19.86 -12.83
C GLY A 94 16.82 -18.42 -13.25
N GLU A 95 15.72 -17.84 -12.76
CA GLU A 95 15.32 -16.45 -13.06
C GLU A 95 16.38 -15.42 -12.65
N TYR A 96 16.99 -15.61 -11.49
CA TYR A 96 17.96 -14.67 -10.93
C TYR A 96 19.43 -15.00 -11.26
N GLY A 97 19.68 -16.02 -12.07
CA GLY A 97 21.03 -16.45 -12.44
C GLY A 97 21.82 -17.07 -11.27
N ILE A 98 21.12 -17.58 -10.27
CA ILE A 98 21.67 -18.33 -9.16
C ILE A 98 21.85 -19.78 -9.60
N ARG A 99 22.97 -20.41 -9.21
CA ARG A 99 23.38 -21.73 -9.76
C ARG A 99 22.88 -22.88 -8.89
N ASN A 100 22.87 -22.67 -7.58
CA ASN A 100 22.48 -23.60 -6.53
C ASN A 100 22.45 -22.86 -5.18
N SER A 101 22.09 -23.56 -4.11
CA SER A 101 22.00 -23.02 -2.75
C SER A 101 23.33 -22.43 -2.27
N GLN A 102 24.46 -23.07 -2.58
CA GLN A 102 25.78 -22.53 -2.26
C GLN A 102 26.07 -21.19 -2.97
N HIS A 103 25.68 -21.05 -4.25
CA HIS A 103 25.80 -19.78 -4.96
C HIS A 103 24.86 -18.72 -4.35
N TRP A 104 23.67 -19.09 -3.87
CA TRP A 104 22.80 -18.17 -3.16
C TRP A 104 23.44 -17.59 -1.90
N TYR A 105 24.07 -18.43 -1.07
CA TYR A 105 24.82 -17.94 0.10
C TYR A 105 25.98 -17.01 -0.29
N GLN A 106 26.68 -17.30 -1.38
CA GLN A 106 27.71 -16.42 -1.92
C GLN A 106 27.14 -15.05 -2.34
N VAL A 107 25.98 -15.02 -2.99
CA VAL A 107 25.30 -13.77 -3.37
C VAL A 107 24.89 -12.98 -2.12
N LYS A 108 24.32 -13.63 -1.10
CA LYS A 108 23.97 -12.98 0.18
C LYS A 108 25.20 -12.38 0.87
N ALA A 109 26.31 -13.11 0.93
CA ALA A 109 27.56 -12.62 1.49
C ALA A 109 28.14 -11.44 0.69
N THR A 110 28.01 -11.48 -0.64
CA THR A 110 28.41 -10.38 -1.53
C THR A 110 27.57 -9.13 -1.27
N PHE A 111 26.26 -9.28 -1.10
CA PHE A 111 25.37 -8.20 -0.73
C PHE A 111 25.71 -7.61 0.65
N GLU A 112 25.99 -8.45 1.66
CA GLU A 112 26.37 -8.00 3.01
C GLU A 112 27.65 -7.15 2.98
N ARG A 113 28.64 -7.51 2.18
CA ARG A 113 29.84 -6.69 1.98
C ARG A 113 29.52 -5.40 1.22
N TRP A 114 28.70 -5.49 0.17
CA TRP A 114 28.30 -4.31 -0.59
C TRP A 114 27.53 -3.31 0.27
N SER A 115 26.63 -3.75 1.16
CA SER A 115 25.82 -2.87 2.02
C SER A 115 26.68 -2.05 2.99
N GLN A 116 27.89 -2.51 3.29
CA GLN A 116 28.88 -1.82 4.11
C GLN A 116 29.85 -0.93 3.29
N SER A 117 29.78 -0.99 1.96
CA SER A 117 30.67 -0.27 1.06
C SER A 117 30.39 1.24 1.02
N PRO A 118 31.35 2.06 0.55
CA PRO A 118 31.11 3.49 0.33
C PRO A 118 29.97 3.79 -0.65
N ALA A 119 29.77 2.94 -1.67
CA ALA A 119 28.71 3.11 -2.65
C ALA A 119 27.33 2.94 -2.00
N ALA A 120 27.15 1.86 -1.23
CA ALA A 120 25.92 1.65 -0.48
C ALA A 120 25.68 2.77 0.53
N ARG A 121 26.69 3.18 1.31
CA ARG A 121 26.55 4.28 2.29
C ARG A 121 26.26 5.65 1.65
N ALA A 122 26.66 5.87 0.41
CA ALA A 122 26.31 7.09 -0.31
C ALA A 122 24.82 7.14 -0.68
N LYS A 123 24.20 5.98 -0.97
CA LYS A 123 22.79 5.86 -1.37
C LYS A 123 21.85 5.59 -0.19
N TYR A 124 22.34 4.85 0.81
CA TYR A 124 21.64 4.45 2.03
C TYR A 124 22.53 4.79 3.25
N PRO A 125 22.53 6.05 3.69
CA PRO A 125 23.42 6.52 4.75
C PRO A 125 23.19 5.85 6.11
N THR A 126 21.95 5.46 6.40
CA THR A 126 21.57 4.82 7.67
C THR A 126 21.09 3.39 7.46
N ALA A 127 21.17 2.56 8.51
CA ALA A 127 20.60 1.22 8.48
C ALA A 127 19.08 1.25 8.21
N GLY A 128 18.40 2.28 8.70
CA GLY A 128 16.97 2.49 8.46
C GLY A 128 16.64 2.74 6.98
N ASP A 129 17.54 3.33 6.19
CA ASP A 129 17.35 3.51 4.76
C ASP A 129 17.36 2.18 4.00
N LEU A 130 18.27 1.26 4.35
CA LEU A 130 18.31 -0.08 3.76
C LEU A 130 17.12 -0.93 4.17
N VAL A 131 16.74 -0.89 5.45
CA VAL A 131 15.57 -1.61 5.97
C VAL A 131 14.29 -1.10 5.29
N GLN A 132 14.13 0.22 5.15
CA GLN A 132 12.99 0.79 4.45
C GLN A 132 12.95 0.38 2.98
N ALA A 133 14.09 0.39 2.28
CA ALA A 133 14.18 -0.06 0.90
C ALA A 133 13.76 -1.53 0.76
N GLN A 134 14.26 -2.39 1.66
CA GLN A 134 13.85 -3.79 1.71
C GLN A 134 12.33 -3.93 1.94
N MET A 135 11.77 -3.22 2.93
CA MET A 135 10.32 -3.26 3.19
C MET A 135 9.48 -2.80 1.99
N ASN A 136 9.88 -1.71 1.34
CA ASN A 136 9.17 -1.20 0.16
C ASN A 136 9.21 -2.21 -1.00
N ALA A 137 10.38 -2.80 -1.26
CA ALA A 137 10.56 -3.79 -2.31
C ALA A 137 9.76 -5.07 -2.04
N THR A 138 9.82 -5.61 -0.81
CA THR A 138 9.09 -6.82 -0.45
C THR A 138 7.58 -6.60 -0.38
N GLN A 139 7.12 -5.43 0.08
CA GLN A 139 5.69 -5.07 0.01
C GLN A 139 5.21 -4.99 -1.45
N SER A 140 6.01 -4.40 -2.34
CA SER A 140 5.70 -4.33 -3.77
C SER A 140 5.58 -5.72 -4.39
N VAL A 141 6.54 -6.60 -4.11
CA VAL A 141 6.52 -8.00 -4.58
C VAL A 141 5.37 -8.80 -3.98
N ALA A 142 5.07 -8.62 -2.68
CA ALA A 142 3.95 -9.28 -2.03
C ALA A 142 2.61 -8.86 -2.66
N MET A 143 2.43 -7.56 -2.93
CA MET A 143 1.26 -7.03 -3.62
C MET A 143 1.18 -7.57 -5.06
N ALA A 144 2.29 -7.60 -5.80
CA ALA A 144 2.34 -8.19 -7.13
C ALA A 144 2.00 -9.68 -7.10
N SER A 145 2.50 -10.43 -6.11
CA SER A 145 2.25 -11.86 -5.95
C SER A 145 0.78 -12.15 -5.60
N MET A 146 0.15 -11.29 -4.78
CA MET A 146 -1.30 -11.35 -4.55
C MET A 146 -2.10 -11.04 -5.83
N ASN A 147 -1.56 -10.22 -6.73
CA ASN A 147 -2.20 -9.86 -8.00
C ASN A 147 -1.95 -10.87 -9.12
N ILE A 148 -0.89 -11.70 -9.02
CA ILE A 148 -0.45 -12.68 -10.03
C ILE A 148 -1.11 -14.06 -9.84
N GLY A 149 -1.88 -14.26 -8.77
CA GLY A 149 -2.77 -15.41 -8.64
C GLY A 149 -3.85 -15.45 -9.74
N ASN A 150 -3.53 -16.09 -10.88
CA ASN A 150 -4.42 -16.54 -11.96
C ASN A 150 -4.99 -15.54 -12.98
N GLN A 151 -4.31 -14.45 -13.40
CA GLN A 151 -5.03 -13.47 -14.24
C GLN A 151 -4.36 -12.77 -15.43
N GLN A 152 -3.11 -13.04 -15.84
CA GLN A 152 -2.56 -12.27 -16.98
C GLN A 152 -3.27 -12.47 -18.33
N GLU A 153 -3.88 -13.63 -18.58
CA GLU A 153 -4.66 -13.90 -19.82
C GLU A 153 -6.15 -13.56 -19.70
N ALA A 154 -6.75 -13.67 -18.50
CA ALA A 154 -8.15 -13.28 -18.27
C ALA A 154 -8.34 -11.74 -18.25
N LEU A 155 -7.30 -11.00 -17.84
CA LEU A 155 -7.34 -9.54 -17.72
C LEU A 155 -7.45 -8.79 -19.04
N ALA A 156 -6.92 -9.35 -20.14
CA ALA A 156 -6.93 -8.66 -21.42
C ALA A 156 -8.35 -8.48 -21.98
N GLU A 157 -9.22 -9.48 -21.79
CA GLU A 157 -10.62 -9.41 -22.20
C GLU A 157 -11.46 -8.59 -21.20
N ASP A 158 -11.25 -8.79 -19.89
CA ASP A 158 -12.01 -8.10 -18.85
C ASP A 158 -11.69 -6.60 -18.74
N LEU A 159 -10.49 -6.17 -19.17
CA LEU A 159 -10.11 -4.76 -19.28
C LEU A 159 -10.39 -4.15 -20.66
N ALA A 160 -10.92 -4.93 -21.61
CA ALA A 160 -11.26 -4.42 -22.94
C ALA A 160 -12.30 -3.29 -22.86
N PRO A 161 -12.18 -2.22 -23.68
CA PRO A 161 -13.10 -1.08 -23.62
C PRO A 161 -14.56 -1.49 -23.84
N VAL A 162 -15.46 -1.00 -22.99
CA VAL A 162 -16.91 -1.24 -23.13
C VAL A 162 -17.47 -0.19 -24.09
N GLU A 163 -17.97 -0.64 -25.24
CA GLU A 163 -18.46 0.23 -26.32
C GLU A 163 -17.49 1.38 -26.70
N GLY A 164 -16.18 1.15 -26.56
CA GLY A 164 -15.12 2.13 -26.85
C GLY A 164 -14.74 3.05 -25.68
N VAL A 165 -15.31 2.86 -24.48
CA VAL A 165 -14.92 3.58 -23.26
C VAL A 165 -14.01 2.69 -22.41
N THR A 166 -12.78 3.13 -22.15
CA THR A 166 -11.81 2.39 -21.32
C THR A 166 -12.18 2.45 -19.83
N LEU A 167 -11.64 1.54 -19.02
CA LEU A 167 -11.79 1.57 -17.55
C LEU A 167 -11.29 2.90 -16.98
N GLU A 168 -10.17 3.39 -17.49
CA GLU A 168 -9.61 4.69 -17.14
C GLU A 168 -10.60 5.83 -17.42
N GLN A 169 -11.10 5.95 -18.65
CA GLN A 169 -12.04 7.02 -19.01
C GLN A 169 -13.30 6.98 -18.15
N TRP A 170 -13.83 5.78 -17.93
CA TRP A 170 -14.98 5.58 -17.08
C TRP A 170 -14.70 5.99 -15.63
N ALA A 171 -13.61 5.51 -15.03
CA ALA A 171 -13.21 5.84 -13.66
C ALA A 171 -12.97 7.34 -13.47
N LYS A 172 -12.37 8.02 -14.47
CA LYS A 172 -12.13 9.47 -14.41
C LYS A 172 -13.42 10.28 -14.41
N VAL A 173 -14.41 9.90 -15.24
CA VAL A 173 -15.71 10.57 -15.24
C VAL A 173 -16.48 10.26 -13.94
N GLN A 174 -16.42 9.03 -13.45
CA GLN A 174 -16.99 8.66 -12.15
C GLN A 174 -16.41 9.49 -10.99
N ALA A 175 -15.09 9.74 -11.00
CA ALA A 175 -14.42 10.59 -10.01
C ALA A 175 -14.92 12.04 -10.05
N LYS A 176 -15.05 12.61 -11.26
CA LYS A 176 -15.58 13.97 -11.44
C LYS A 176 -17.05 14.08 -11.01
N ILE A 177 -17.88 13.07 -11.30
CA ILE A 177 -19.28 13.03 -10.85
C ILE A 177 -19.34 12.94 -9.32
N ALA A 178 -18.51 12.09 -8.71
CA ALA A 178 -18.41 12.00 -7.25
C ALA A 178 -17.94 13.31 -6.61
N GLY A 179 -17.10 14.08 -7.31
CA GLY A 179 -16.68 15.43 -6.94
C GLY A 179 -17.74 16.53 -7.18
N GLY A 180 -18.98 16.18 -7.53
CA GLY A 180 -20.09 17.11 -7.75
C GLY A 180 -20.23 17.62 -9.18
N GLY A 181 -19.52 17.04 -10.14
CA GLY A 181 -19.67 17.34 -11.57
C GLY A 181 -20.96 16.78 -12.16
N GLU A 182 -21.55 17.51 -13.10
CA GLU A 182 -22.72 17.05 -13.86
C GLU A 182 -22.30 16.00 -14.91
N ALA A 183 -23.04 14.90 -14.99
CA ALA A 183 -22.67 13.79 -15.87
C ALA A 183 -22.74 14.14 -17.38
N GLU A 184 -23.76 14.88 -17.81
CA GLU A 184 -24.00 15.22 -19.24
C GLU A 184 -22.81 15.90 -19.93
N PRO A 185 -22.23 17.00 -19.40
CA PRO A 185 -21.06 17.62 -20.05
C PRO A 185 -19.84 16.69 -20.06
N LEU A 186 -19.64 15.89 -19.01
CA LEU A 186 -18.49 15.00 -18.87
C LEU A 186 -18.53 13.83 -19.87
N ILE A 187 -19.71 13.26 -20.11
CA ILE A 187 -19.86 12.17 -21.07
C ILE A 187 -19.84 12.67 -22.52
N ALA A 188 -20.28 13.92 -22.74
CA ALA A 188 -20.17 14.57 -24.05
C ALA A 188 -18.69 14.77 -24.46
N GLU A 189 -17.78 15.04 -23.52
CA GLU A 189 -16.32 15.09 -23.78
C GLU A 189 -15.78 13.76 -24.32
N LEU A 190 -16.40 12.63 -23.94
CA LEU A 190 -16.05 11.29 -24.43
C LEU A 190 -16.75 10.93 -25.76
N GLY A 191 -17.61 11.81 -26.28
CA GLY A 191 -18.40 11.53 -27.48
C GLY A 191 -19.45 10.44 -27.28
N VAL A 192 -19.95 10.26 -26.05
CA VAL A 192 -20.99 9.27 -25.73
C VAL A 192 -22.27 9.94 -25.21
N ASP A 193 -23.43 9.37 -25.55
CA ASP A 193 -24.71 9.83 -25.03
C ASP A 193 -25.05 9.16 -23.68
N ARG A 194 -26.09 9.68 -23.01
CA ARG A 194 -26.53 9.18 -21.71
C ARG A 194 -26.88 7.70 -21.72
N ALA A 195 -27.56 7.23 -22.76
CA ALA A 195 -27.98 5.83 -22.85
C ALA A 195 -26.77 4.90 -22.99
N LYS A 196 -25.75 5.31 -23.76
CA LYS A 196 -24.48 4.62 -23.90
C LYS A 196 -23.69 4.63 -22.59
N TRP A 197 -23.62 5.79 -21.92
CA TRP A 197 -22.96 5.92 -20.63
C TRP A 197 -23.56 5.00 -19.56
N ASP A 198 -24.89 4.91 -19.49
CA ASP A 198 -25.57 4.06 -18.51
C ASP A 198 -25.28 2.56 -18.78
N ARG A 199 -25.21 2.13 -20.05
CA ARG A 199 -24.81 0.75 -20.41
C ARG A 199 -23.35 0.46 -20.09
N VAL A 200 -22.45 1.38 -20.44
CA VAL A 200 -21.01 1.28 -20.11
C VAL A 200 -20.83 1.16 -18.60
N SER A 201 -21.52 2.00 -17.83
CA SER A 201 -21.47 1.98 -16.37
C SER A 201 -22.04 0.69 -15.79
N ALA A 202 -23.15 0.18 -16.32
CA ALA A 202 -23.72 -1.08 -15.88
C ALA A 202 -22.77 -2.26 -16.12
N GLU A 203 -22.11 -2.32 -17.29
CA GLU A 203 -21.17 -3.38 -17.61
C GLU A 203 -19.90 -3.31 -16.77
N TRP A 204 -19.29 -2.13 -16.59
CA TRP A 204 -18.12 -2.00 -15.71
C TRP A 204 -18.42 -2.40 -14.26
N ASN A 205 -19.59 -2.00 -13.73
CA ASN A 205 -20.05 -2.46 -12.42
C ASN A 205 -20.26 -3.98 -12.38
N ALA A 206 -20.80 -4.57 -13.45
CA ALA A 206 -21.00 -6.01 -13.53
C ALA A 206 -19.67 -6.77 -13.60
N ARG A 207 -18.66 -6.25 -14.32
CA ARG A 207 -17.30 -6.80 -14.37
C ARG A 207 -16.64 -6.76 -13.00
N MET A 208 -16.64 -5.61 -12.33
CA MET A 208 -16.12 -5.50 -10.96
C MET A 208 -16.85 -6.41 -9.96
N SER A 209 -18.15 -6.64 -10.15
CA SER A 209 -18.91 -7.57 -9.30
C SER A 209 -18.55 -9.05 -9.54
N ARG A 210 -18.03 -9.40 -10.72
CA ARG A 210 -17.59 -10.76 -11.06
C ARG A 210 -16.09 -10.96 -10.82
N ASP A 211 -15.34 -9.86 -10.71
CA ASP A 211 -13.91 -9.84 -10.47
C ASP A 211 -13.58 -10.34 -9.04
N THR A 212 -13.11 -11.59 -8.96
CA THR A 212 -12.67 -12.20 -7.70
C THR A 212 -11.18 -11.97 -7.40
N SER A 213 -10.38 -11.46 -8.34
CA SER A 213 -8.97 -11.11 -8.08
C SER A 213 -8.79 -9.67 -7.58
N LEU A 214 -9.86 -8.87 -7.62
CA LEU A 214 -9.85 -7.44 -7.34
C LEU A 214 -9.05 -6.61 -8.34
N THR A 215 -8.60 -7.18 -9.46
CA THR A 215 -7.73 -6.46 -10.41
C THR A 215 -8.43 -5.28 -11.07
N ILE A 216 -9.67 -5.45 -11.53
CA ILE A 216 -10.48 -4.37 -12.11
C ILE A 216 -10.76 -3.32 -11.03
N THR A 217 -11.02 -3.76 -9.80
CA THR A 217 -11.25 -2.86 -8.66
C THR A 217 -10.00 -2.02 -8.33
N MET A 218 -8.81 -2.61 -8.37
CA MET A 218 -7.55 -1.90 -8.14
C MET A 218 -7.23 -0.90 -9.26
N GLU A 219 -7.34 -1.31 -10.52
CA GLU A 219 -7.11 -0.40 -11.66
C GLU A 219 -8.16 0.72 -11.71
N TYR A 220 -9.43 0.41 -11.43
CA TYR A 220 -10.47 1.42 -11.24
C TYR A 220 -10.07 2.42 -10.15
N SER A 221 -9.66 1.93 -8.97
CA SER A 221 -9.32 2.77 -7.82
C SER A 221 -8.15 3.71 -8.14
N LYS A 222 -7.13 3.20 -8.83
CA LYS A 222 -6.00 4.00 -9.33
C LYS A 222 -6.45 5.13 -10.25
N HIS A 223 -7.26 4.81 -11.27
CA HIS A 223 -7.74 5.81 -12.22
C HIS A 223 -8.71 6.81 -11.59
N PHE A 224 -9.61 6.34 -10.72
CA PHE A 224 -10.56 7.17 -10.00
C PHE A 224 -9.84 8.19 -9.10
N GLN A 225 -8.86 7.74 -8.31
CA GLN A 225 -8.05 8.62 -7.46
C GLN A 225 -7.27 9.63 -8.29
N SER A 226 -6.70 9.22 -9.44
CA SER A 226 -5.94 10.10 -10.33
C SER A 226 -6.75 11.24 -10.97
N ALA A 227 -8.08 11.10 -11.01
CA ALA A 227 -8.99 12.08 -11.59
C ALA A 227 -9.93 12.72 -10.57
N GLY A 228 -9.57 12.63 -9.28
CA GLY A 228 -10.22 13.40 -8.24
C GLY A 228 -10.31 14.89 -8.61
N ALA A 229 -11.35 15.54 -8.13
CA ALA A 229 -11.46 17.00 -8.17
C ALA A 229 -10.99 17.58 -6.82
N GLY A 230 -10.80 18.89 -6.75
CA GLY A 230 -10.34 19.58 -5.54
C GLY A 230 -8.89 20.05 -5.63
N GLN A 231 -8.49 20.90 -4.68
CA GLN A 231 -7.21 21.60 -4.76
C GLN A 231 -5.98 20.68 -4.60
N PHE A 232 -6.17 19.46 -4.08
CA PHE A 232 -5.10 18.47 -3.83
C PHE A 232 -5.16 17.24 -4.74
N ALA A 233 -5.99 17.27 -5.79
CA ALA A 233 -6.17 16.14 -6.70
C ALA A 233 -4.85 15.66 -7.33
N GLY A 234 -3.95 16.59 -7.71
CA GLY A 234 -2.65 16.24 -8.30
C GLY A 234 -1.74 15.50 -7.31
N ALA A 235 -1.73 15.91 -6.05
CA ALA A 235 -0.98 15.20 -5.01
C ALA A 235 -1.57 13.81 -4.77
N ALA A 236 -2.90 13.69 -4.64
CA ALA A 236 -3.57 12.40 -4.49
C ALA A 236 -3.26 11.44 -5.65
N ALA A 237 -3.23 11.95 -6.89
CA ALA A 237 -2.86 11.17 -8.06
C ALA A 237 -1.42 10.64 -7.98
N SER A 238 -0.47 11.48 -7.55
CA SER A 238 0.93 11.08 -7.34
C SER A 238 1.04 10.00 -6.25
N ALA A 239 0.34 10.15 -5.13
CA ALA A 239 0.33 9.13 -4.08
C ALA A 239 -0.28 7.79 -4.56
N ALA A 240 -1.38 7.84 -5.33
CA ALA A 240 -2.01 6.66 -5.91
C ALA A 240 -1.11 5.95 -6.94
N ALA A 241 -0.22 6.69 -7.60
CA ALA A 241 0.82 6.14 -8.48
C ALA A 241 2.04 5.61 -7.72
N GLY A 242 2.10 5.76 -6.39
CA GLY A 242 3.28 5.43 -5.58
C GLY A 242 4.43 6.43 -5.75
N GLU A 243 4.17 7.61 -6.32
CA GLU A 243 5.17 8.62 -6.70
C GLU A 243 5.36 9.71 -5.64
N ALA A 244 4.69 9.61 -4.48
CA ALA A 244 4.94 10.52 -3.35
C ALA A 244 6.30 10.21 -2.71
N THR A 245 7.35 10.70 -3.36
CA THR A 245 8.76 10.37 -3.05
C THR A 245 9.50 11.50 -2.34
N SER A 246 8.91 12.69 -2.26
CA SER A 246 9.50 13.88 -1.64
C SER A 246 8.48 14.64 -0.79
N GLU A 247 8.89 15.04 0.42
CA GLU A 247 8.08 15.89 1.31
C GLU A 247 7.72 17.24 0.66
N ALA A 248 8.55 17.74 -0.25
CA ALA A 248 8.31 19.02 -0.93
C ALA A 248 7.07 19.00 -1.84
N ASP A 249 6.64 17.81 -2.27
CA ASP A 249 5.46 17.62 -3.12
C ASP A 249 4.18 17.39 -2.30
N ALA A 250 4.27 17.50 -0.97
CA ALA A 250 3.13 17.30 -0.08
C ALA A 250 2.01 18.32 -0.36
N PRO A 251 0.73 17.90 -0.32
CA PRO A 251 -0.40 18.81 -0.56
C PRO A 251 -0.52 19.91 0.49
N ILE A 252 -0.08 19.64 1.72
CA ILE A 252 0.06 20.59 2.84
C ILE A 252 1.31 20.20 3.63
N THR A 253 1.83 21.08 4.48
CA THR A 253 2.99 20.75 5.33
C THR A 253 2.67 19.68 6.38
N LEU A 254 3.70 18.99 6.87
CA LEU A 254 3.56 17.99 7.95
C LEU A 254 2.93 18.60 9.20
N GLU A 255 3.31 19.83 9.54
CA GLU A 255 2.76 20.57 10.68
C GLU A 255 1.26 20.80 10.51
N ARG A 256 0.82 21.21 9.32
CA ARG A 256 -0.60 21.44 9.03
C ARG A 256 -1.39 20.14 9.02
N TYR A 257 -0.79 19.05 8.53
CA TYR A 257 -1.38 17.72 8.57
C TYR A 257 -1.61 17.24 10.01
N CYS A 258 -0.57 17.26 10.86
CA CYS A 258 -0.68 16.87 12.27
C CYS A 258 -1.64 17.76 13.05
N GLU A 259 -1.69 19.07 12.75
CA GLU A 259 -2.63 19.98 13.40
C GLU A 259 -4.08 19.58 13.14
N ILE A 260 -4.43 19.28 11.88
CA ILE A 260 -5.79 18.86 11.49
C ILE A 260 -6.14 17.51 12.13
N GLU A 261 -5.22 16.53 12.09
CA GLU A 261 -5.43 15.21 12.73
C GLU A 261 -5.79 15.37 14.21
N MET A 262 -5.03 16.18 14.95
CA MET A 262 -5.27 16.38 16.38
C MET A 262 -6.50 17.26 16.66
N ALA A 263 -6.82 18.22 15.78
CA ALA A 263 -8.05 19.00 15.88
C ALA A 263 -9.29 18.11 15.75
N GLN A 264 -9.28 17.17 14.80
CA GLN A 264 -10.36 16.21 14.61
C GLN A 264 -10.47 15.23 15.79
N ALA A 265 -9.34 14.72 16.29
CA ALA A 265 -9.34 13.85 17.46
C ALA A 265 -9.97 14.53 18.68
N ALA A 266 -9.52 15.74 19.01
CA ALA A 266 -10.07 16.51 20.12
C ALA A 266 -11.54 16.91 19.91
N GLY A 267 -11.92 17.28 18.68
CA GLY A 267 -13.30 17.61 18.35
C GLY A 267 -14.23 16.39 18.43
N SER A 268 -13.76 15.20 18.05
CA SER A 268 -14.51 13.95 18.15
C SER A 268 -14.83 13.61 19.61
N GLU A 269 -13.89 13.81 20.55
CA GLU A 269 -14.13 13.65 22.00
C GLU A 269 -15.22 14.60 22.52
N GLN A 270 -15.39 15.76 21.87
CA GLN A 270 -16.38 16.77 22.19
C GLN A 270 -17.69 16.60 21.41
N GLY A 271 -17.83 15.55 20.59
CA GLY A 271 -19.00 15.32 19.73
C GLY A 271 -19.18 16.38 18.62
N LYS A 272 -18.11 17.09 18.25
CA LYS A 272 -18.14 18.07 17.15
C LYS A 272 -18.14 17.38 15.79
N ASP A 273 -18.80 18.00 14.83
CA ASP A 273 -18.83 17.51 13.45
C ASP A 273 -17.47 17.63 12.76
N ALA A 274 -16.96 16.51 12.26
CA ALA A 274 -15.66 16.46 11.60
C ALA A 274 -15.61 17.30 10.32
N ALA A 275 -16.73 17.45 9.60
CA ALA A 275 -16.79 18.29 8.41
C ALA A 275 -16.72 19.77 8.77
N ALA A 276 -17.40 20.20 9.84
CA ALA A 276 -17.29 21.57 10.36
C ALA A 276 -15.87 21.91 10.84
N ILE A 277 -15.15 20.96 11.47
CA ILE A 277 -13.74 21.14 11.84
C ILE A 277 -12.90 21.33 10.57
N LEU A 278 -12.99 20.44 9.59
CA LEU A 278 -12.23 20.58 8.33
C LEU A 278 -12.53 21.91 7.62
N GLN A 279 -13.78 22.37 7.67
CA GLN A 279 -14.19 23.63 7.08
C GLN A 279 -13.48 24.84 7.72
N SER A 280 -13.19 24.82 9.03
CA SER A 280 -12.41 25.89 9.67
C SER A 280 -10.96 25.94 9.16
N PHE A 281 -10.45 24.80 8.67
CA PHE A 281 -9.16 24.67 8.01
C PHE A 281 -9.20 25.00 6.52
N GLY A 282 -10.36 25.38 5.97
CA GLY A 282 -10.55 25.67 4.55
C GLY A 282 -10.55 24.42 3.67
N MET A 283 -10.92 23.26 4.24
CA MET A 283 -10.82 21.97 3.58
C MET A 283 -12.14 21.21 3.60
N SER A 284 -12.46 20.51 2.52
CA SER A 284 -13.57 19.56 2.47
C SER A 284 -13.15 18.17 2.97
N PRO A 285 -14.10 17.30 3.41
CA PRO A 285 -13.81 15.90 3.74
C PRO A 285 -13.12 15.12 2.62
N MET A 286 -13.47 15.41 1.36
CA MET A 286 -12.83 14.78 0.19
C MET A 286 -11.36 15.18 0.07
N GLU A 287 -11.06 16.47 0.17
CA GLU A 287 -9.68 16.99 0.14
C GLU A 287 -8.87 16.48 1.33
N TRP A 288 -9.50 16.30 2.49
CA TRP A 288 -8.84 15.69 3.64
C TRP A 288 -8.48 14.22 3.38
N GLY A 289 -9.36 13.44 2.74
CA GLY A 289 -9.05 12.08 2.31
C GLY A 289 -7.87 12.03 1.33
N GLN A 290 -7.78 12.99 0.41
CA GLN A 290 -6.66 13.13 -0.53
C GLN A 290 -5.33 13.44 0.18
N VAL A 291 -5.36 14.39 1.11
CA VAL A 291 -4.21 14.76 1.94
C VAL A 291 -3.74 13.60 2.81
N GLY A 292 -4.67 12.93 3.50
CA GLY A 292 -4.38 11.78 4.34
C GLY A 292 -3.84 10.59 3.56
N GLY A 293 -4.38 10.32 2.37
CA GLY A 293 -3.85 9.30 1.47
C GLY A 293 -2.39 9.57 1.09
N TRP A 294 -2.08 10.82 0.73
CA TRP A 294 -0.70 11.22 0.39
C TRP A 294 0.26 11.07 1.57
N TRP A 295 -0.09 11.60 2.74
CA TRP A 295 0.76 11.55 3.93
C TRP A 295 0.91 10.13 4.47
N SER A 296 -0.15 9.33 4.48
CA SER A 296 -0.08 7.92 4.86
C SER A 296 0.90 7.16 3.97
N MET A 297 0.83 7.38 2.65
CA MET A 297 1.75 6.77 1.71
C MET A 297 3.20 7.21 2.00
N TYR A 298 3.43 8.52 1.99
CA TYR A 298 4.76 9.10 2.20
C TYR A 298 5.40 8.66 3.53
N ILE A 299 4.64 8.68 4.63
CA ILE A 299 5.12 8.23 5.94
C ILE A 299 5.45 6.74 5.89
N SER A 300 4.58 5.89 5.33
CA SER A 300 4.85 4.45 5.26
C SER A 300 6.13 4.10 4.50
N GLN A 301 6.43 4.82 3.42
CA GLN A 301 7.62 4.61 2.60
C GLN A 301 8.90 5.25 3.16
N ASN A 302 8.81 6.12 4.16
CA ASN A 302 9.95 6.89 4.67
C ASN A 302 10.10 6.82 6.20
N ALA A 303 9.26 6.06 6.91
CA ALA A 303 9.20 6.04 8.36
C ALA A 303 10.53 5.67 9.04
N MET A 304 11.31 4.76 8.44
CA MET A 304 12.59 4.31 9.01
C MET A 304 13.81 5.06 8.44
N ARG A 305 13.62 5.85 7.38
CA ARG A 305 14.73 6.57 6.73
C ARG A 305 15.36 7.61 7.63
N ASN A 306 16.63 7.87 7.39
CA ASN A 306 17.42 8.85 8.14
C ASN A 306 17.23 8.72 9.68
N ASP A 307 17.44 7.52 10.22
CA ASP A 307 17.22 7.21 11.64
C ASP A 307 15.80 7.54 12.14
N ALA A 308 14.79 7.24 11.32
CA ALA A 308 13.38 7.51 11.58
C ALA A 308 13.08 9.00 11.85
N GLU A 309 13.80 9.93 11.22
CA GLU A 309 13.61 11.38 11.39
C GLU A 309 12.16 11.80 11.14
N LEU A 310 11.56 11.35 10.03
CA LEU A 310 10.18 11.70 9.68
C LEU A 310 9.20 11.21 10.75
N HIS A 311 9.36 9.97 11.21
CA HIS A 311 8.51 9.41 12.26
C HIS A 311 8.65 10.17 13.59
N LYS A 312 9.88 10.56 13.96
CA LYS A 312 10.13 11.39 15.15
C LYS A 312 9.48 12.77 15.03
N ARG A 313 9.63 13.46 13.89
CA ARG A 313 8.99 14.75 13.61
C ARG A 313 7.46 14.64 13.68
N TYR A 314 6.89 13.62 13.04
CA TYR A 314 5.45 13.35 13.04
C TYR A 314 4.93 13.18 14.48
N THR A 315 5.56 12.33 15.29
CA THR A 315 5.18 12.09 16.69
C THR A 315 5.30 13.37 17.52
N ALA A 316 6.40 14.11 17.42
CA ALA A 316 6.60 15.34 18.18
C ALA A 316 5.55 16.42 17.86
N LEU A 317 5.17 16.55 16.58
CA LEU A 317 4.12 17.48 16.16
C LEU A 317 2.75 17.06 16.68
N ARG A 318 2.45 15.75 16.67
CA ARG A 318 1.21 15.24 17.25
C ARG A 318 1.12 15.51 18.74
N ASP A 319 2.17 15.22 19.51
CA ASP A 319 2.22 15.53 20.94
C ASP A 319 2.01 17.03 21.21
N GLN A 320 2.65 17.88 20.40
CA GLN A 320 2.51 19.34 20.48
C GLN A 320 1.06 19.79 20.25
N PHE A 321 0.42 19.31 19.18
CA PHE A 321 -0.96 19.71 18.86
C PHE A 321 -1.99 19.05 19.76
N GLU A 322 -1.74 17.83 20.24
CA GLU A 322 -2.54 17.21 21.29
C GLU A 322 -2.57 18.09 22.55
N ALA A 323 -1.40 18.55 22.99
CA ALA A 323 -1.29 19.45 24.13
C ALA A 323 -2.03 20.79 23.88
N LYS A 324 -1.92 21.35 22.66
CA LYS A 324 -2.65 22.56 22.25
C LYS A 324 -4.17 22.38 22.40
N TYR A 325 -4.73 21.30 21.85
CA TYR A 325 -6.18 21.10 21.87
C TYR A 325 -6.72 20.61 23.23
N LYS A 326 -5.92 19.90 24.03
CA LYS A 326 -6.23 19.60 25.43
C LYS A 326 -6.31 20.88 26.27
N ALA A 327 -5.34 21.79 26.13
CA ALA A 327 -5.36 23.07 26.84
C ALA A 327 -6.56 23.92 26.44
N ALA A 328 -6.90 23.97 25.14
CA ALA A 328 -8.06 24.71 24.66
C ALA A 328 -9.41 24.12 25.13
N SER A 329 -9.49 22.81 25.37
CA SER A 329 -10.69 22.16 25.92
C SER A 329 -10.96 22.51 27.39
N ALA A 330 -9.94 22.94 28.13
CA ALA A 330 -10.04 23.27 29.55
C ALA A 330 -10.56 24.70 29.81
N ASP A 331 -10.57 25.57 28.80
CA ASP A 331 -10.86 27.01 28.92
C ASP A 331 -12.20 27.45 28.27
N ASP A 332 -13.14 26.52 28.01
CA ASP A 332 -14.52 26.81 27.51
C ASP A 332 -14.58 27.68 26.22
N ASP A 333 -13.91 27.25 25.14
CA ASP A 333 -14.38 27.27 23.74
C ASP A 333 -13.18 27.08 22.80
N ILE A 334 -13.03 25.88 22.21
CA ILE A 334 -12.06 25.69 21.13
C ILE A 334 -12.60 26.37 19.87
N SER A 335 -12.05 27.54 19.55
CA SER A 335 -12.09 28.11 18.21
C SER A 335 -10.98 27.48 17.36
N PHE A 336 -11.37 26.93 16.21
CA PHE A 336 -10.48 26.28 15.24
C PHE A 336 -10.18 27.22 14.08
#